data_AF-A0A0P0XJA8-F1
#
_entry.id   AF-A0A0P0XJA8-F1
#
_cell.length_a   1.000
_cell.length_b   1.000
_cell.length_c   1.000
_cell.angle_alpha   90.00
_cell.angle_beta   90.00
_cell.angle_gamma   90.00
#
_symmetry.space_group_name_H-M   'P 1'
#
loop_
_entity.id
_entity.type
_entity.pdbx_description
1 polymer ?
#
loop_
_entity_poly.entity_id
_entity_poly.type
_entity_poly.pdbx_seq_one_letter_code
_entity_poly.pdbx_strand_id
1 'polypeptide(L)'
;MMELDELQQKIKNMEHIEEIAHEIDNLKKKLAWSWVYDVDRQIEEQTVKLLKLKERIPACQEKIDGHAAMIVKLKEELTDKERNARSLVEKSREVTMMKEKLEDDIAQAVALKIELEREHVRGTNVLKNMNNRVKQLQKQIHDFREQYIQYTQDESSKAENDKCEIQKEINSLHSNVTRLKEEERGLHETQMGIVKSIQNMETEIVENRKKITQFKAHIRDLQQRQSDKVSTFGGQRVRNLLKSIERQERRFNIPPLGPIGVHVKLASESWSFAVECALGRLLDAFIVSCHRDSVILRECAKEVNYHNLQIIIYDFAKPRLNIPDHLLPSTTHPTVLSVIQSENPTVLNVLVDQGSAERTVLVRDYEVGRSVAFDNRIQNLKDVYTSDGYKMFSRGPVQTILPPHRKGNAGRLCTSLGEKIAEMESEIADMERIISQRTRDMKKPNDKREDIELKIKNLKRKRVEEERLLESKKVQLDDIRKTSADINRVTSSDTSELEAEMMQVEVDIEQKELLVQKTNLRLTKALQDENDRRACYKEFIVFHIETLACKFAY
;
A
#
# COMPACT_ATOMS: atom_id res chain seq x y z
N MET A 1 -0.64 -15.90 237.95
CA MET A 1 -1.21 -14.98 238.95
C MET A 1 -0.11 -14.52 239.86
N MET A 2 -0.13 -13.31 240.36
CA MET A 2 -0.16 -12.16 239.47
C MET A 2 1.17 -12.05 238.70
N GLU A 3 2.17 -12.83 239.10
CA GLU A 3 3.52 -12.34 239.26
C GLU A 3 4.46 -12.24 238.04
N LEU A 4 5.11 -13.33 237.69
CA LEU A 4 4.43 -14.20 236.76
C LEU A 4 3.79 -13.38 235.61
N ASP A 5 2.65 -12.70 235.76
CA ASP A 5 1.88 -12.28 234.59
C ASP A 5 2.52 -11.11 233.76
N GLU A 6 3.16 -10.06 234.31
CA GLU A 6 3.77 -8.94 233.51
C GLU A 6 5.18 -9.20 232.94
N LEU A 7 6.11 -9.77 233.74
CA LEU A 7 7.46 -10.16 233.29
C LEU A 7 7.39 -11.34 232.30
N GLN A 8 6.39 -12.22 232.40
CA GLN A 8 6.00 -13.14 231.32
C GLN A 8 5.40 -12.42 230.14
N GLN A 9 4.67 -11.30 230.31
CA GLN A 9 4.20 -10.49 229.19
C GLN A 9 5.37 -9.78 228.47
N LYS A 10 6.43 -9.31 229.18
CA LYS A 10 7.62 -8.63 228.59
C LYS A 10 8.60 -9.61 227.95
N ILE A 11 8.82 -10.78 228.55
CA ILE A 11 9.52 -11.90 227.91
C ILE A 11 8.75 -12.30 226.65
N LYS A 12 7.43 -12.54 226.74
CA LYS A 12 6.58 -12.75 225.55
C LYS A 12 6.65 -11.63 224.52
N ASN A 13 6.76 -10.37 224.95
CA ASN A 13 6.88 -9.22 224.04
C ASN A 13 8.28 -9.12 223.41
N MET A 14 9.36 -9.43 224.15
CA MET A 14 10.73 -9.43 223.64
C MET A 14 10.97 -10.63 222.73
N GLU A 15 10.38 -11.77 223.07
CA GLU A 15 10.23 -12.94 222.21
C GLU A 15 9.43 -12.59 220.96
N HIS A 16 8.31 -11.87 221.09
CA HIS A 16 7.58 -11.39 219.91
C HIS A 16 8.39 -10.41 219.07
N ILE A 17 9.21 -9.54 219.67
CA ILE A 17 10.08 -8.61 218.93
C ILE A 17 11.23 -9.36 218.24
N GLU A 18 11.85 -10.35 218.88
CA GLU A 18 12.88 -11.20 218.27
C GLU A 18 12.30 -12.10 217.18
N GLU A 19 11.08 -12.63 217.35
CA GLU A 19 10.31 -13.34 216.34
C GLU A 19 10.01 -12.42 215.15
N ILE A 20 9.50 -11.21 215.39
CA ILE A 20 9.24 -10.23 214.32
C ILE A 20 10.54 -9.84 213.61
N ALA A 21 11.66 -9.69 214.33
CA ALA A 21 12.95 -9.37 213.73
C ALA A 21 13.48 -10.51 212.86
N HIS A 22 13.37 -11.76 213.33
CA HIS A 22 13.69 -12.95 212.55
C HIS A 22 12.77 -13.10 211.34
N GLU A 23 11.47 -12.80 211.48
CA GLU A 23 10.50 -12.81 210.39
C GLU A 23 10.82 -11.73 209.36
N ILE A 24 11.18 -10.52 209.77
CA ILE A 24 11.60 -9.46 208.85
C ILE A 24 12.85 -9.86 208.08
N ASP A 25 13.86 -10.45 208.73
CA ASP A 25 15.07 -10.92 208.04
C ASP A 25 14.76 -12.06 207.06
N ASN A 26 13.89 -12.99 207.46
CA ASN A 26 13.37 -14.03 206.56
C ASN A 26 12.55 -13.45 205.40
N LEU A 27 11.75 -12.41 205.63
CA LEU A 27 10.97 -11.74 204.60
C LEU A 27 11.86 -10.97 203.63
N LYS A 28 12.92 -10.30 204.11
CA LYS A 28 13.93 -9.67 203.24
C LYS A 28 14.66 -10.68 202.38
N LYS A 29 15.08 -11.81 202.97
CA LYS A 29 15.67 -12.93 202.21
C LYS A 29 14.68 -13.47 201.17
N LYS A 30 13.42 -13.71 201.55
CA LYS A 30 12.36 -14.16 200.62
C LYS A 30 12.09 -13.16 199.50
N LEU A 31 12.13 -11.86 199.78
CA LEU A 31 11.96 -10.80 198.78
C LEU A 31 13.15 -10.75 197.80
N ALA A 32 14.39 -10.86 198.30
CA ALA A 32 15.56 -10.91 197.43
C ALA A 32 15.55 -12.16 196.53
N TRP A 33 15.18 -13.32 197.08
CA TRP A 33 15.02 -14.54 196.30
C TRP A 33 13.87 -14.44 195.30
N SER A 34 12.75 -13.78 195.62
CA SER A 34 11.64 -13.63 194.67
C SER A 34 12.04 -12.83 193.43
N TRP A 35 12.91 -11.82 193.56
CA TRP A 35 13.47 -11.08 192.43
C TRP A 35 14.39 -11.95 191.58
N VAL A 36 15.26 -12.74 192.19
CA VAL A 36 16.13 -13.67 191.45
C VAL A 36 15.29 -14.68 190.67
N TYR A 37 14.26 -15.26 191.30
CA TYR A 37 13.35 -16.19 190.63
C TYR A 37 12.58 -15.55 189.47
N ASP A 38 12.15 -14.29 189.60
CA ASP A 38 11.43 -13.61 188.52
C ASP A 38 12.36 -13.31 187.34
N VAL A 39 13.60 -12.90 187.59
CA VAL A 39 14.61 -12.66 186.55
C VAL A 39 15.03 -13.97 185.87
N ASP A 40 15.30 -15.03 186.63
CA ASP A 40 15.65 -16.34 186.06
C ASP A 40 14.50 -16.90 185.21
N ARG A 41 13.24 -16.73 185.65
CA ARG A 41 12.07 -17.11 184.84
C ARG A 41 12.03 -16.36 183.51
N GLN A 42 12.32 -15.06 183.51
CA GLN A 42 12.37 -14.26 182.29
C GLN A 42 13.52 -14.66 181.37
N ILE A 43 14.70 -14.98 181.92
CA ILE A 43 15.85 -15.47 181.15
C ILE A 43 15.52 -16.82 180.52
N GLU A 44 14.94 -17.76 181.26
CA GLU A 44 14.55 -19.08 180.76
C GLU A 44 13.51 -18.94 179.62
N GLU A 45 12.49 -18.10 179.80
CA GLU A 45 11.49 -17.80 178.78
C GLU A 45 12.10 -17.23 177.49
N GLN A 46 13.08 -16.33 177.60
CA GLN A 46 13.77 -15.76 176.43
C GLN A 46 14.70 -16.78 175.78
N THR A 47 15.35 -17.63 176.57
CA THR A 47 16.26 -18.68 176.08
C THR A 47 15.50 -19.73 175.27
N VAL A 48 14.31 -20.15 175.74
CA VAL A 48 13.42 -21.06 174.98
C VAL A 48 12.95 -20.42 173.66
N LYS A 49 12.63 -19.12 173.66
CA LYS A 49 12.25 -18.39 172.43
C LYS A 49 13.40 -18.33 171.42
N LEU A 50 14.63 -18.08 171.91
CA LEU A 50 15.83 -18.04 171.09
C LEU A 50 16.16 -19.40 170.44
N LEU A 51 16.03 -20.50 171.19
CA LEU A 51 16.23 -21.85 170.67
C LEU A 51 15.23 -22.19 169.55
N LYS A 52 13.93 -21.88 169.74
CA LYS A 52 12.90 -22.08 168.71
C LYS A 52 13.16 -21.25 167.45
N LEU A 53 13.74 -20.05 167.56
CA LEU A 53 14.14 -19.26 166.39
C LEU A 53 15.34 -19.87 165.68
N LYS A 54 16.34 -20.37 166.43
CA LYS A 54 17.52 -21.03 165.83
C LYS A 54 17.13 -22.28 165.03
N GLU A 55 16.17 -23.07 165.49
CA GLU A 55 15.67 -24.25 164.76
C GLU A 55 14.90 -23.91 163.46
N ARG A 56 14.31 -22.71 163.36
CA ARG A 56 13.58 -22.28 162.14
C ARG A 56 14.49 -21.82 161.01
N ILE A 57 15.74 -21.42 161.30
CA ILE A 57 16.68 -20.94 160.28
C ILE A 57 17.04 -22.05 159.27
N PRO A 58 17.43 -23.27 159.68
CA PRO A 58 17.70 -24.38 158.76
C PRO A 58 16.51 -24.75 157.86
N ALA A 59 15.30 -24.81 158.43
CA ALA A 59 14.09 -25.16 157.67
C ALA A 59 13.73 -24.10 156.60
N CYS A 60 14.04 -22.82 156.85
CA CYS A 60 13.90 -21.79 155.84
C CYS A 60 14.98 -21.91 154.74
N GLN A 61 16.21 -22.28 155.11
CA GLN A 61 17.30 -22.44 154.14
C GLN A 61 17.03 -23.59 153.16
N GLU A 62 16.54 -24.73 153.63
CA GLU A 62 16.20 -25.89 152.79
C GLU A 62 15.12 -25.57 151.74
N LYS A 63 14.12 -24.74 152.10
CA LYS A 63 13.08 -24.27 151.16
C LYS A 63 13.64 -23.38 150.06
N ILE A 64 14.62 -22.53 150.39
CA ILE A 64 15.29 -21.67 149.41
C ILE A 64 16.04 -22.52 148.39
N ASP A 65 16.78 -23.52 148.87
CA ASP A 65 17.56 -24.43 148.01
C ASP A 65 16.64 -25.26 147.08
N GLY A 66 15.50 -25.72 147.58
CA GLY A 66 14.49 -26.44 146.78
C GLY A 66 13.90 -25.59 145.64
N HIS A 67 13.57 -24.31 145.91
CA HIS A 67 13.09 -23.40 144.87
C HIS A 67 14.18 -23.06 143.84
N ALA A 68 15.43 -22.90 144.27
CA ALA A 68 16.55 -22.66 143.36
C ALA A 68 16.74 -23.81 142.36
N ALA A 69 16.63 -25.07 142.81
CA ALA A 69 16.71 -26.24 141.94
C ALA A 69 15.57 -26.31 140.90
N MET A 70 14.35 -25.91 141.27
CA MET A 70 13.20 -25.89 140.35
C MET A 70 13.37 -24.83 139.24
N ILE A 71 13.93 -23.67 139.57
CA ILE A 71 14.21 -22.59 138.60
C ILE A 71 15.20 -23.07 137.54
N VAL A 72 16.21 -23.87 137.90
CA VAL A 72 17.18 -24.42 136.95
C VAL A 72 16.51 -25.33 135.92
N LYS A 73 15.64 -26.27 136.36
CA LYS A 73 14.92 -27.18 135.47
C LYS A 73 14.01 -26.46 134.48
N LEU A 74 13.25 -25.45 134.94
CA LEU A 74 12.36 -24.68 134.07
C LEU A 74 13.11 -23.87 133.02
N LYS A 75 14.32 -23.38 133.32
CA LYS A 75 15.17 -22.70 132.33
C LYS A 75 15.64 -23.66 131.24
N GLU A 76 15.95 -24.90 131.58
CA GLU A 76 16.39 -25.93 130.62
C GLU A 76 15.25 -26.30 129.64
N GLU A 77 14.04 -26.55 130.15
CA GLU A 77 12.86 -26.81 129.31
C GLU A 77 12.51 -25.64 128.36
N LEU A 78 12.69 -24.40 128.81
CA LEU A 78 12.49 -23.21 127.98
C LEU A 78 13.46 -23.21 126.79
N THR A 79 14.74 -23.50 127.03
CA THR A 79 15.76 -23.52 125.96
C THR A 79 15.50 -24.60 124.91
N ASP A 80 15.02 -25.78 125.31
CA ASP A 80 14.67 -26.85 124.38
C ASP A 80 13.45 -26.51 123.52
N LYS A 81 12.41 -25.90 124.11
CA LYS A 81 11.24 -25.44 123.35
C LYS A 81 11.59 -24.35 122.34
N GLU A 82 12.46 -23.41 122.71
CA GLU A 82 12.96 -22.39 121.78
C GLU A 82 13.76 -22.99 120.61
N ARG A 83 14.56 -24.04 120.87
CA ARG A 83 15.33 -24.75 119.83
C ARG A 83 14.42 -25.43 118.81
N ASN A 84 13.36 -26.09 119.27
CA ASN A 84 12.39 -26.75 118.38
C ASN A 84 11.59 -25.75 117.54
N ALA A 85 11.19 -24.61 118.14
CA ALA A 85 10.52 -23.54 117.40
C ALA A 85 11.41 -22.98 116.27
N ARG A 86 12.70 -22.77 116.54
CA ARG A 86 13.67 -22.33 115.53
C ARG A 86 13.79 -23.31 114.35
N SER A 87 13.89 -24.61 114.62
CA SER A 87 14.01 -25.63 113.56
C SER A 87 12.78 -25.71 112.64
N LEU A 88 11.56 -25.52 113.19
CA LEU A 88 10.34 -25.53 112.38
C LEU A 88 10.23 -24.32 111.46
N VAL A 89 10.67 -23.14 111.93
CA VAL A 89 10.71 -21.92 111.12
C VAL A 89 11.68 -22.07 109.93
N GLU A 90 12.85 -22.66 110.14
CA GLU A 90 13.84 -22.91 109.07
C GLU A 90 13.27 -23.78 107.95
N LYS A 91 12.65 -24.92 108.31
CA LYS A 91 12.05 -25.85 107.32
C LYS A 91 10.90 -25.23 106.53
N SER A 92 10.07 -24.41 107.19
CA SER A 92 8.99 -23.67 106.51
C SER A 92 9.55 -22.69 105.47
N ARG A 93 10.68 -22.03 105.80
CA ARG A 93 11.36 -21.11 104.87
C ARG A 93 11.91 -21.84 103.64
N GLU A 94 12.54 -23.00 103.81
CA GLU A 94 13.09 -23.78 102.69
C GLU A 94 12.02 -24.20 101.67
N VAL A 95 10.88 -24.72 102.13
CA VAL A 95 9.77 -25.14 101.26
C VAL A 95 9.19 -23.94 100.50
N THR A 96 9.06 -22.79 101.17
CA THR A 96 8.56 -21.55 100.54
C THR A 96 9.52 -21.08 99.44
N MET A 97 10.83 -21.07 99.70
CA MET A 97 11.84 -20.69 98.70
C MET A 97 11.86 -21.63 97.49
N MET A 98 11.68 -22.94 97.68
CA MET A 98 11.61 -23.89 96.56
C MET A 98 10.37 -23.66 95.69
N LYS A 99 9.23 -23.35 96.30
CA LYS A 99 8.00 -23.01 95.58
C LYS A 99 8.17 -21.76 94.71
N GLU A 100 8.74 -20.69 95.27
CA GLU A 100 8.97 -19.43 94.55
C GLU A 100 9.90 -19.60 93.33
N LYS A 101 10.95 -20.42 93.45
CA LYS A 101 11.85 -20.71 92.32
C LYS A 101 11.13 -21.41 91.16
N LEU A 102 10.31 -22.41 91.45
CA LEU A 102 9.57 -23.12 90.41
C LEU A 102 8.54 -22.23 89.72
N GLU A 103 7.92 -21.29 90.45
CA GLU A 103 7.01 -20.30 89.87
C GLU A 103 7.74 -19.31 88.95
N ASP A 104 8.95 -18.88 89.31
CA ASP A 104 9.78 -18.00 88.48
C ASP A 104 10.27 -18.70 87.19
N ASP A 105 10.71 -19.96 87.27
CA ASP A 105 11.14 -20.73 86.10
C ASP A 105 10.02 -20.91 85.06
N ILE A 106 8.76 -21.07 85.51
CA ILE A 106 7.58 -21.13 84.64
C ILE A 106 7.33 -19.76 84.00
N ALA A 107 7.46 -18.66 84.75
CA ALA A 107 7.26 -17.31 84.22
C ALA A 107 8.28 -16.97 83.11
N GLN A 108 9.55 -17.35 83.29
CA GLN A 108 10.60 -17.18 82.29
C GLN A 108 10.31 -17.99 81.01
N ALA A 109 9.83 -19.22 81.14
CA ALA A 109 9.45 -20.06 79.99
C ALA A 109 8.36 -19.40 79.13
N VAL A 110 7.32 -18.87 79.79
CA VAL A 110 6.18 -18.21 79.14
C VAL A 110 6.62 -16.92 78.45
N ALA A 111 7.49 -16.12 79.07
CA ALA A 111 7.98 -14.88 78.49
C ALA A 111 8.73 -15.12 77.17
N LEU A 112 9.62 -16.13 77.14
CA LEU A 112 10.40 -16.49 75.95
C LEU A 112 9.50 -16.96 74.80
N LYS A 113 8.46 -17.75 75.10
CA LYS A 113 7.47 -18.17 74.09
C LYS A 113 6.75 -16.98 73.46
N ILE A 114 6.26 -16.03 74.27
CA ILE A 114 5.53 -14.84 73.77
C ILE A 114 6.42 -13.99 72.86
N GLU A 115 7.71 -13.86 73.18
CA GLU A 115 8.66 -13.13 72.34
C GLU A 115 8.85 -13.78 70.96
N LEU A 116 9.01 -15.10 70.93
CA LEU A 116 9.14 -15.86 69.68
C LEU A 116 7.86 -15.80 68.81
N GLU A 117 6.67 -15.81 69.42
CA GLU A 117 5.40 -15.63 68.70
C GLU A 117 5.32 -14.25 68.02
N ARG A 118 5.76 -13.19 68.70
CA ARG A 118 5.80 -11.83 68.13
C ARG A 118 6.77 -11.72 66.96
N GLU A 119 7.95 -12.32 67.06
CA GLU A 119 8.91 -12.34 65.95
C GLU A 119 8.34 -13.07 64.73
N HIS A 120 7.71 -14.22 64.93
CA HIS A 120 7.10 -15.00 63.84
C HIS A 120 5.99 -14.21 63.11
N VAL A 121 5.10 -13.54 63.85
CA VAL A 121 4.03 -12.71 63.28
C VAL A 121 4.61 -11.51 62.51
N ARG A 122 5.64 -10.85 63.05
CA ARG A 122 6.32 -9.74 62.35
C ARG A 122 6.91 -10.17 61.02
N GLY A 123 7.65 -11.29 61.01
CA GLY A 123 8.25 -11.82 59.78
C GLY A 123 7.23 -12.17 58.71
N THR A 124 6.10 -12.77 59.11
CA THR A 124 5.00 -13.12 58.21
C THR A 124 4.36 -11.89 57.56
N ASN A 125 4.21 -10.79 58.30
CA ASN A 125 3.63 -9.54 57.76
C ASN A 125 4.54 -8.87 56.72
N VAL A 126 5.86 -8.90 56.92
CA VAL A 126 6.82 -8.35 55.94
C VAL A 126 6.73 -9.12 54.62
N LEU A 127 6.70 -10.44 54.67
CA LEU A 127 6.55 -11.30 53.48
C LEU A 127 5.25 -11.01 52.71
N LYS A 128 4.14 -10.76 53.42
CA LYS A 128 2.87 -10.37 52.80
C LYS A 128 2.97 -9.05 52.04
N ASN A 129 3.67 -8.06 52.60
CA ASN A 129 3.85 -6.76 51.95
C ASN A 129 4.74 -6.83 50.70
N MET A 130 5.85 -7.58 50.77
CA MET A 130 6.75 -7.76 49.62
C MET A 130 6.04 -8.49 48.47
N ASN A 131 5.28 -9.56 48.78
CA ASN A 131 4.45 -10.24 47.80
C ASN A 131 3.39 -9.32 47.16
N ASN A 132 2.83 -8.37 47.91
CA ASN A 132 1.91 -7.39 47.34
C ASN A 132 2.62 -6.40 46.40
N ARG A 133 3.87 -6.01 46.69
CA ARG A 133 4.66 -5.14 45.82
C ARG A 133 4.99 -5.82 44.49
N VAL A 134 5.38 -7.10 44.51
CA VAL A 134 5.60 -7.89 43.27
C VAL A 134 4.32 -7.94 42.45
N LYS A 135 3.16 -8.22 43.07
CA LYS A 135 1.86 -8.20 42.37
C LYS A 135 1.52 -6.84 41.78
N GLN A 136 1.85 -5.75 42.47
CA GLN A 136 1.65 -4.40 41.94
C GLN A 136 2.57 -4.11 40.75
N LEU A 137 3.85 -4.47 40.82
CA LEU A 137 4.80 -4.30 39.72
C LEU A 137 4.40 -5.15 38.52
N GLN A 138 4.03 -6.41 38.73
CA GLN A 138 3.48 -7.29 37.69
C GLN A 138 2.22 -6.70 37.06
N LYS A 139 1.32 -6.14 37.88
CA LYS A 139 0.13 -5.47 37.37
C LYS A 139 0.48 -4.20 36.60
N GLN A 140 1.43 -3.39 37.04
CA GLN A 140 1.88 -2.21 36.31
C GLN A 140 2.49 -2.59 34.96
N ILE A 141 3.39 -3.58 34.94
CA ILE A 141 3.98 -4.09 33.69
C ILE A 141 2.88 -4.67 32.79
N HIS A 142 1.92 -5.41 33.35
CA HIS A 142 0.81 -5.96 32.59
C HIS A 142 -0.12 -4.88 32.05
N ASP A 143 -0.56 -3.93 32.87
CA ASP A 143 -1.40 -2.80 32.50
C ASP A 143 -0.69 -1.94 31.45
N PHE A 144 0.62 -1.68 31.57
CA PHE A 144 1.40 -0.99 30.54
C PHE A 144 1.45 -1.79 29.23
N ARG A 145 1.67 -3.10 29.30
CA ARG A 145 1.66 -3.99 28.11
C ARG A 145 0.26 -4.11 27.50
N GLU A 146 -0.79 -4.13 28.30
CA GLU A 146 -2.18 -4.29 27.87
C GLU A 146 -2.72 -2.99 27.28
N GLN A 147 -2.46 -1.84 27.91
CA GLN A 147 -2.71 -0.51 27.33
C GLN A 147 -1.90 -0.31 26.04
N TYR A 148 -0.66 -0.79 25.98
CA TYR A 148 0.15 -0.76 24.77
C TYR A 148 -0.45 -1.63 23.66
N ILE A 149 -0.84 -2.87 23.97
CA ILE A 149 -1.47 -3.78 23.02
C ILE A 149 -2.80 -3.20 22.54
N GLN A 150 -3.66 -2.67 23.40
CA GLN A 150 -4.95 -2.09 23.00
C GLN A 150 -4.79 -0.78 22.21
N TYR A 151 -3.98 0.17 22.67
CA TYR A 151 -3.79 1.44 21.97
C TYR A 151 -3.06 1.25 20.63
N THR A 152 -2.03 0.41 20.60
CA THR A 152 -1.24 0.16 19.39
C THR A 152 -1.95 -0.80 18.44
N GLN A 153 -2.64 -1.85 18.90
CA GLN A 153 -3.38 -2.73 17.99
C GLN A 153 -4.62 -2.05 17.43
N ASP A 154 -5.40 -1.29 18.20
CA ASP A 154 -6.64 -0.70 17.66
C ASP A 154 -6.36 0.45 16.69
N GLU A 155 -5.43 1.37 16.99
CA GLU A 155 -5.07 2.43 16.04
C GLU A 155 -4.26 1.90 14.85
N SER A 156 -3.29 1.01 15.07
CA SER A 156 -2.52 0.43 13.96
C SER A 156 -3.37 -0.49 13.09
N SER A 157 -4.28 -1.28 13.66
CA SER A 157 -5.23 -2.11 12.90
C SER A 157 -6.20 -1.26 12.11
N LYS A 158 -6.78 -0.20 12.70
CA LYS A 158 -7.64 0.74 11.96
C LYS A 158 -6.87 1.43 10.84
N ALA A 159 -5.70 2.00 11.13
CA ALA A 159 -4.88 2.67 10.12
C ALA A 159 -4.41 1.71 9.01
N GLU A 160 -4.04 0.47 9.35
CA GLU A 160 -3.63 -0.53 8.36
C GLU A 160 -4.82 -1.08 7.56
N ASN A 161 -6.00 -1.23 8.17
CA ASN A 161 -7.23 -1.59 7.48
C ASN A 161 -7.67 -0.48 6.51
N ASP A 162 -7.70 0.77 6.96
CA ASP A 162 -8.04 1.94 6.13
C ASP A 162 -7.04 2.08 4.96
N LYS A 163 -5.75 1.90 5.24
CA LYS A 163 -4.70 1.85 4.21
C LYS A 163 -4.92 0.70 3.23
N CYS A 164 -5.28 -0.50 3.71
CA CYS A 164 -5.56 -1.66 2.87
C CYS A 164 -6.79 -1.42 1.97
N GLU A 165 -7.85 -0.84 2.53
CA GLU A 165 -9.09 -0.52 1.81
C GLU A 165 -8.85 0.54 0.73
N ILE A 166 -8.20 1.65 1.07
CA ILE A 166 -7.85 2.70 0.10
C ILE A 166 -6.89 2.15 -0.96
N GLN A 167 -5.95 1.27 -0.58
CA GLN A 167 -5.06 0.65 -1.56
C GLN A 167 -5.81 -0.28 -2.53
N LYS A 168 -6.83 -1.02 -2.07
CA LYS A 168 -7.71 -1.82 -2.94
C LYS A 168 -8.51 -0.93 -3.89
N GLU A 169 -9.04 0.18 -3.41
CA GLU A 169 -9.74 1.17 -4.25
C GLU A 169 -8.81 1.82 -5.29
N ILE A 170 -7.58 2.17 -4.91
CA ILE A 170 -6.57 2.68 -5.84
C ILE A 170 -6.29 1.65 -6.93
N ASN A 171 -6.14 0.37 -6.58
CA ASN A 171 -5.87 -0.69 -7.54
C ASN A 171 -7.06 -0.91 -8.50
N SER A 172 -8.30 -0.84 -8.00
CA SER A 172 -9.50 -0.98 -8.83
C SER A 172 -9.68 0.21 -9.79
N LEU A 173 -9.52 1.44 -9.30
CA LEU A 173 -9.53 2.66 -10.11
C LEU A 173 -8.42 2.65 -11.15
N HIS A 174 -7.20 2.24 -10.78
CA HIS A 174 -6.08 2.13 -11.71
C HIS A 174 -6.35 1.12 -12.83
N SER A 175 -7.00 -0.01 -12.50
CA SER A 175 -7.43 -1.01 -13.49
C SER A 175 -8.50 -0.45 -14.43
N ASN A 176 -9.46 0.31 -13.91
CA ASN A 176 -10.49 0.98 -14.71
C ASN A 176 -9.90 2.01 -15.68
N VAL A 177 -8.98 2.86 -15.20
CA VAL A 177 -8.28 3.85 -16.03
C VAL A 177 -7.50 3.16 -17.16
N THR A 178 -6.81 2.08 -16.84
CA THR A 178 -6.06 1.29 -17.84
C THR A 178 -6.99 0.71 -18.91
N ARG A 179 -8.09 0.08 -18.50
CA ARG A 179 -9.12 -0.43 -19.43
C ARG A 179 -9.68 0.66 -20.34
N LEU A 180 -10.02 1.83 -19.78
CA LEU A 180 -10.53 2.96 -20.57
C LEU A 180 -9.50 3.50 -21.58
N LYS A 181 -8.21 3.48 -21.23
CA LYS A 181 -7.13 3.86 -22.17
C LYS A 181 -7.00 2.87 -23.33
N GLU A 182 -7.16 1.58 -23.06
CA GLU A 182 -7.15 0.53 -24.10
C GLU A 182 -8.36 0.64 -25.03
N GLU A 183 -9.56 0.84 -24.48
CA GLU A 183 -10.77 1.07 -25.28
C GLU A 183 -10.65 2.32 -26.16
N GLU A 184 -10.13 3.43 -25.61
CA GLU A 184 -9.87 4.65 -26.38
C GLU A 184 -8.87 4.42 -27.51
N ARG A 185 -7.81 3.66 -27.26
CA ARG A 185 -6.81 3.31 -28.27
C ARG A 185 -7.43 2.49 -29.40
N GLY A 186 -8.22 1.46 -29.06
CA GLY A 186 -8.92 0.64 -30.05
C GLY A 186 -9.90 1.46 -30.91
N LEU A 187 -10.66 2.38 -30.29
CA LEU A 187 -11.52 3.29 -31.05
C LEU A 187 -10.71 4.25 -31.95
N HIS A 188 -9.57 4.75 -31.49
CA HIS A 188 -8.72 5.61 -32.31
C HIS A 188 -8.15 4.87 -33.53
N GLU A 189 -7.72 3.62 -33.36
CA GLU A 189 -7.25 2.77 -34.47
C GLU A 189 -8.37 2.51 -35.50
N THR A 190 -9.59 2.22 -35.05
CA THR A 190 -10.74 2.06 -35.96
C THR A 190 -11.07 3.38 -36.68
N GLN A 191 -10.99 4.52 -35.99
CA GLN A 191 -11.17 5.84 -36.60
C GLN A 191 -10.12 6.10 -37.69
N MET A 192 -8.85 5.81 -37.42
CA MET A 192 -7.76 5.95 -38.40
C MET A 192 -7.98 5.08 -39.63
N GLY A 193 -8.45 3.83 -39.44
CA GLY A 193 -8.79 2.94 -40.54
C GLY A 193 -9.91 3.50 -41.44
N ILE A 194 -10.95 4.08 -40.83
CA ILE A 194 -12.06 4.71 -41.55
C ILE A 194 -11.59 5.96 -42.31
N VAL A 195 -10.79 6.83 -41.68
CA VAL A 195 -10.23 8.03 -42.32
C VAL A 195 -9.40 7.64 -43.54
N LYS A 196 -8.55 6.61 -43.44
CA LYS A 196 -7.77 6.10 -44.57
C LYS A 196 -8.67 5.59 -45.70
N SER A 197 -9.76 4.88 -45.38
CA SER A 197 -10.73 4.44 -46.38
C SER A 197 -11.41 5.61 -47.09
N ILE A 198 -11.77 6.68 -46.37
CA ILE A 198 -12.34 7.91 -46.92
C ILE A 198 -11.35 8.58 -47.88
N GLN A 199 -10.09 8.72 -47.46
CA GLN A 199 -9.04 9.30 -48.28
C GLN A 199 -8.83 8.52 -49.58
N ASN A 200 -8.80 7.19 -49.54
CA ASN A 200 -8.69 6.37 -50.74
C ASN A 200 -9.84 6.62 -51.73
N MET A 201 -11.09 6.65 -51.24
CA MET A 201 -12.25 6.96 -52.08
C MET A 201 -12.17 8.38 -52.67
N GLU A 202 -11.70 9.36 -51.90
CA GLU A 202 -11.51 10.72 -52.39
C GLU A 202 -10.43 10.80 -53.47
N THR A 203 -9.32 10.07 -53.33
CA THR A 203 -8.28 9.99 -54.36
C THR A 203 -8.80 9.39 -55.67
N GLU A 204 -9.59 8.30 -55.61
CA GLU A 204 -10.24 7.71 -56.80
C GLU A 204 -11.16 8.72 -57.50
N ILE A 205 -11.93 9.50 -56.73
CA ILE A 205 -12.81 10.55 -57.28
C ILE A 205 -11.98 11.63 -57.98
N VAL A 206 -10.89 12.10 -57.37
CA VAL A 206 -10.01 13.12 -57.96
C VAL A 206 -9.36 12.62 -59.25
N GLU A 207 -8.88 11.37 -59.28
CA GLU A 207 -8.30 10.76 -60.47
C GLU A 207 -9.30 10.63 -61.61
N ASN A 208 -10.51 10.15 -61.33
CA ASN A 208 -11.57 10.05 -62.33
C ASN A 208 -11.99 11.43 -62.84
N ARG A 209 -12.05 12.46 -61.99
CA ARG A 209 -12.28 13.85 -62.43
C ARG A 209 -11.18 14.37 -63.36
N LYS A 210 -9.91 14.05 -63.09
CA LYS A 210 -8.78 14.40 -63.97
C LYS A 210 -8.93 13.72 -65.34
N LYS A 211 -9.25 12.42 -65.38
CA LYS A 211 -9.51 11.68 -66.62
C LYS A 211 -10.67 12.29 -67.42
N ILE A 212 -11.79 12.58 -66.76
CA ILE A 212 -12.93 13.28 -67.39
C ILE A 212 -12.50 14.61 -68.00
N THR A 213 -11.67 15.40 -67.30
CA THR A 213 -11.19 16.68 -67.81
C THR A 213 -10.31 16.50 -69.06
N GLN A 214 -9.46 15.47 -69.08
CA GLN A 214 -8.63 15.11 -70.23
C GLN A 214 -9.49 14.66 -71.42
N PHE A 215 -10.48 13.79 -71.20
CA PHE A 215 -11.42 13.39 -72.26
C PHE A 215 -12.24 14.57 -72.78
N LYS A 216 -12.76 15.44 -71.91
CA LYS A 216 -13.46 16.68 -72.33
C LYS A 216 -12.55 17.62 -73.11
N ALA A 217 -11.25 17.66 -72.84
CA ALA A 217 -10.29 18.42 -73.65
C ALA A 217 -10.06 17.76 -75.02
N HIS A 218 -9.94 16.43 -75.08
CA HIS A 218 -9.77 15.69 -76.33
C HIS A 218 -11.01 15.79 -77.22
N ILE A 219 -12.21 15.62 -76.65
CA ILE A 219 -13.48 15.80 -77.36
C ILE A 219 -13.56 17.19 -77.98
N ARG A 220 -13.19 18.25 -77.24
CA ARG A 220 -13.16 19.62 -77.77
C ARG A 220 -12.21 19.76 -78.97
N ASP A 221 -11.01 19.16 -78.91
CA ASP A 221 -10.07 19.14 -80.03
C ASP A 221 -10.64 18.37 -81.24
N LEU A 222 -11.27 17.22 -81.03
CA LEU A 222 -11.93 16.46 -82.10
C LEU A 222 -13.12 17.21 -82.71
N GLN A 223 -13.98 17.84 -81.90
CA GLN A 223 -15.10 18.67 -82.35
C GLN A 223 -14.63 19.91 -83.13
N GLN A 224 -13.53 20.54 -82.70
CA GLN A 224 -12.92 21.64 -83.44
C GLN A 224 -12.43 21.18 -84.82
N ARG A 225 -11.84 19.98 -84.92
CA ARG A 225 -11.43 19.38 -86.21
C ARG A 225 -12.63 18.98 -87.09
N GLN A 226 -13.71 18.51 -86.49
CA GLN A 226 -14.93 18.11 -87.21
C GLN A 226 -15.66 19.32 -87.80
N SER A 227 -15.78 20.40 -87.02
CA SER A 227 -16.48 21.63 -87.44
C SER A 227 -15.74 22.40 -88.53
N ASP A 228 -14.41 22.30 -88.59
CA ASP A 228 -13.59 23.05 -89.54
C ASP A 228 -12.60 22.13 -90.28
N LYS A 229 -13.11 21.40 -91.27
CA LYS A 229 -12.32 20.51 -92.17
C LYS A 229 -11.12 21.22 -92.81
N VAL A 230 -11.19 22.53 -92.96
CA VAL A 230 -10.11 23.33 -93.55
C VAL A 230 -8.96 23.49 -92.57
N SER A 231 -9.25 23.67 -91.28
CA SER A 231 -8.24 23.84 -90.23
C SER A 231 -7.45 22.56 -89.95
N THR A 232 -7.90 21.38 -90.41
CA THR A 232 -7.15 20.12 -90.25
C THR A 232 -5.91 20.05 -91.17
N PHE A 233 -5.90 20.78 -92.29
CA PHE A 233 -4.80 20.84 -93.24
C PHE A 233 -4.00 22.13 -93.06
N GLY A 234 -3.06 22.13 -92.11
CA GLY A 234 -2.16 23.27 -91.86
C GLY A 234 -2.60 24.27 -90.78
N GLY A 235 -3.71 23.99 -90.07
CA GLY A 235 -4.12 24.74 -88.88
C GLY A 235 -4.72 26.11 -89.14
N GLN A 236 -4.79 26.93 -88.09
CA GLN A 236 -5.37 28.29 -88.14
C GLN A 236 -4.70 29.21 -89.19
N ARG A 237 -3.44 28.95 -89.54
CA ARG A 237 -2.71 29.73 -90.56
C ARG A 237 -3.31 29.53 -91.95
N VAL A 238 -3.76 28.34 -92.29
CA VAL A 238 -4.40 28.04 -93.58
C VAL A 238 -5.78 28.69 -93.67
N ARG A 239 -6.53 28.73 -92.56
CA ARG A 239 -7.78 29.50 -92.51
C ARG A 239 -7.55 30.99 -92.77
N ASN A 240 -6.50 31.57 -92.19
CA ASN A 240 -6.14 32.96 -92.45
C ASN A 240 -5.64 33.16 -93.90
N LEU A 241 -4.93 32.18 -94.45
CA LEU A 241 -4.48 32.18 -95.84
C LEU A 241 -5.67 32.19 -96.80
N LEU A 242 -6.67 31.33 -96.60
CA LEU A 242 -7.87 31.29 -97.43
C LEU A 242 -8.62 32.62 -97.40
N LYS A 243 -8.74 33.26 -96.24
CA LYS A 243 -9.27 34.63 -96.13
C LYS A 243 -8.45 35.66 -96.91
N SER A 244 -7.11 35.53 -96.91
CA SER A 244 -6.23 36.41 -97.72
C SER A 244 -6.40 36.13 -99.22
N ILE A 245 -6.53 34.87 -99.62
CA ILE A 245 -6.81 34.47 -101.02
C ILE A 245 -8.16 35.03 -101.49
N GLU A 246 -9.23 34.88 -100.71
CA GLU A 246 -10.56 35.43 -101.02
C GLU A 246 -10.50 36.96 -101.21
N ARG A 247 -9.76 37.67 -100.35
CA ARG A 247 -9.58 39.13 -100.49
C ARG A 247 -8.84 39.51 -101.78
N GLN A 248 -7.94 38.66 -102.24
CA GLN A 248 -7.10 38.89 -103.41
C GLN A 248 -7.56 38.12 -104.66
N GLU A 249 -8.77 37.57 -104.66
CA GLU A 249 -9.29 36.68 -105.71
C GLU A 249 -9.16 37.30 -107.11
N ARG A 250 -9.43 38.61 -107.23
CA ARG A 250 -9.34 39.36 -108.51
C ARG A 250 -7.92 39.46 -109.08
N ARG A 251 -6.87 39.21 -108.28
CA ARG A 251 -5.48 39.20 -108.76
C ARG A 251 -5.13 37.90 -109.47
N PHE A 252 -5.83 36.80 -109.18
CA PHE A 252 -5.58 35.50 -109.76
C PHE A 252 -6.26 35.38 -111.13
N ASN A 253 -5.59 34.71 -112.07
CA ASN A 253 -6.21 34.34 -113.35
C ASN A 253 -7.28 33.25 -113.15
N ILE A 254 -6.96 32.24 -112.33
CA ILE A 254 -7.88 31.23 -111.83
C ILE A 254 -7.59 31.08 -110.33
N PRO A 255 -8.60 31.16 -109.44
CA PRO A 255 -8.39 30.99 -108.01
C PRO A 255 -7.64 29.69 -107.68
N PRO A 256 -6.71 29.71 -106.72
CA PRO A 256 -5.96 28.52 -106.32
C PRO A 256 -6.89 27.48 -105.70
N LEU A 257 -6.69 26.21 -106.04
CA LEU A 257 -7.45 25.08 -105.51
C LEU A 257 -6.67 24.44 -104.35
N GLY A 258 -7.19 24.50 -103.13
CA GLY A 258 -6.60 23.80 -102.00
C GLY A 258 -7.11 24.26 -100.63
N PRO A 259 -6.61 23.65 -99.54
CA PRO A 259 -5.68 22.53 -99.49
C PRO A 259 -6.25 21.28 -100.17
N ILE A 260 -5.41 20.52 -100.88
CA ILE A 260 -5.83 19.32 -101.63
C ILE A 260 -6.69 18.38 -100.78
N GLY A 261 -6.34 18.19 -99.49
CA GLY A 261 -7.02 17.28 -98.60
C GLY A 261 -8.51 17.61 -98.35
N VAL A 262 -8.92 18.87 -98.48
CA VAL A 262 -10.33 19.26 -98.35
C VAL A 262 -11.17 18.73 -99.52
N HIS A 263 -10.55 18.57 -100.69
CA HIS A 263 -11.18 18.08 -101.90
C HIS A 263 -11.10 16.55 -102.06
N VAL A 264 -10.50 15.84 -101.11
CA VAL A 264 -10.37 14.38 -101.13
C VAL A 264 -11.40 13.76 -100.19
N LYS A 265 -12.25 12.89 -100.74
CA LYS A 265 -13.19 12.02 -100.03
C LYS A 265 -12.65 10.60 -100.05
N LEU A 266 -12.91 9.82 -99.01
CA LEU A 266 -12.53 8.40 -98.94
C LEU A 266 -13.76 7.52 -99.19
N ALA A 267 -13.59 6.47 -99.97
CA ALA A 267 -14.59 5.44 -100.21
C ALA A 267 -14.77 4.51 -99.00
N SER A 268 -13.70 4.33 -98.20
CA SER A 268 -13.70 3.51 -96.99
C SER A 268 -12.81 4.14 -95.92
N GLU A 269 -13.37 4.36 -94.73
CA GLU A 269 -12.68 5.04 -93.63
C GLU A 269 -11.55 4.22 -92.99
N SER A 270 -11.59 2.89 -93.12
CA SER A 270 -10.55 1.99 -92.60
C SER A 270 -9.15 2.31 -93.16
N TRP A 271 -9.08 3.04 -94.27
CA TRP A 271 -7.85 3.44 -94.94
C TRP A 271 -7.44 4.88 -94.66
N SER A 272 -8.22 5.64 -93.88
CA SER A 272 -7.99 7.06 -93.64
C SER A 272 -6.57 7.36 -93.18
N PHE A 273 -6.11 6.67 -92.15
CA PHE A 273 -4.77 6.86 -91.60
C PHE A 273 -3.68 6.47 -92.60
N ALA A 274 -3.84 5.35 -93.31
CA ALA A 274 -2.91 4.90 -94.33
C ALA A 274 -2.78 5.90 -95.49
N VAL A 275 -3.91 6.42 -95.98
CA VAL A 275 -3.95 7.41 -97.07
C VAL A 275 -3.34 8.75 -96.62
N GLU A 276 -3.60 9.17 -95.38
CA GLU A 276 -2.97 10.37 -94.80
C GLU A 276 -1.45 10.24 -94.72
N CYS A 277 -0.95 9.06 -94.33
CA CYS A 277 0.48 8.77 -94.31
C CYS A 277 1.09 8.66 -95.71
N ALA A 278 0.32 8.16 -96.68
CA ALA A 278 0.76 8.04 -98.07
C ALA A 278 0.88 9.39 -98.77
N LEU A 279 -0.15 10.23 -98.68
CA LEU A 279 -0.19 11.54 -99.33
C LEU A 279 0.54 12.61 -98.52
N GLY A 280 0.57 12.49 -97.19
CA GLY A 280 1.39 13.29 -96.30
C GLY A 280 1.19 14.80 -96.48
N ARG A 281 2.25 15.48 -96.95
CA ARG A 281 2.30 16.94 -97.18
C ARG A 281 1.54 17.38 -98.43
N LEU A 282 1.29 16.45 -99.37
CA LEU A 282 0.55 16.75 -100.59
C LEU A 282 -0.89 17.18 -100.27
N LEU A 283 -1.48 16.66 -99.18
CA LEU A 283 -2.80 17.07 -98.69
C LEU A 283 -2.84 18.55 -98.27
N ASP A 284 -1.71 19.12 -97.84
CA ASP A 284 -1.61 20.52 -97.43
C ASP A 284 -1.24 21.46 -98.61
N ALA A 285 -1.04 20.90 -99.80
CA ALA A 285 -0.63 21.66 -100.99
C ALA A 285 -1.81 22.39 -101.65
N PHE A 286 -1.49 23.43 -102.41
CA PHE A 286 -2.42 24.19 -103.23
C PHE A 286 -2.05 24.06 -104.71
N ILE A 287 -3.05 23.97 -105.57
CA ILE A 287 -2.91 23.85 -107.02
C ILE A 287 -3.22 25.20 -107.65
N VAL A 288 -2.37 25.66 -108.57
CA VAL A 288 -2.51 26.93 -109.28
C VAL A 288 -2.40 26.72 -110.78
N SER A 289 -3.03 27.60 -111.58
CA SER A 289 -3.11 27.42 -113.04
C SER A 289 -1.78 27.68 -113.74
N CYS A 290 -1.03 28.67 -113.25
CA CYS A 290 0.14 29.20 -113.93
C CYS A 290 1.17 29.73 -112.93
N HIS A 291 2.37 30.04 -113.44
CA HIS A 291 3.44 30.59 -112.61
C HIS A 291 3.07 31.94 -111.98
N ARG A 292 2.32 32.81 -112.67
CA ARG A 292 1.88 34.11 -112.12
C ARG A 292 1.04 33.93 -110.86
N ASP A 293 0.04 33.05 -110.91
CA ASP A 293 -0.81 32.72 -109.76
C ASP A 293 0.01 32.13 -108.60
N SER A 294 1.06 31.35 -108.90
CA SER A 294 1.97 30.80 -107.89
C SER A 294 2.71 31.87 -107.08
N VAL A 295 3.06 33.00 -107.72
CA VAL A 295 3.74 34.13 -107.08
C VAL A 295 2.76 34.87 -106.17
N ILE A 296 1.54 35.14 -106.66
CA ILE A 296 0.49 35.82 -105.89
C ILE A 296 0.13 35.00 -104.65
N LEU A 297 -0.08 33.68 -104.80
CA LEU A 297 -0.37 32.80 -103.67
C LEU A 297 0.76 32.81 -102.63
N ARG A 298 2.02 32.88 -103.08
CA ARG A 298 3.18 32.97 -102.17
C ARG A 298 3.25 34.31 -101.45
N GLU A 299 2.80 35.41 -102.07
CA GLU A 299 2.64 36.71 -101.40
C GLU A 299 1.56 36.63 -100.31
N CYS A 300 0.39 36.07 -100.61
CA CYS A 300 -0.66 35.84 -99.61
C CYS A 300 -0.16 34.99 -98.44
N ALA A 301 0.65 33.97 -98.73
CA ALA A 301 1.24 33.10 -97.70
C ALA A 301 2.23 33.85 -96.80
N LYS A 302 3.04 34.77 -97.35
CA LYS A 302 3.94 35.62 -96.56
C LYS A 302 3.18 36.56 -95.62
N GLU A 303 2.07 37.14 -96.09
CA GLU A 303 1.21 38.03 -95.30
C GLU A 303 0.74 37.35 -93.99
N VAL A 304 0.40 36.06 -94.06
CA VAL A 304 -0.08 35.28 -92.92
C VAL A 304 1.03 34.50 -92.19
N ASN A 305 2.30 34.80 -92.46
CA ASN A 305 3.46 34.13 -91.87
C ASN A 305 3.48 32.60 -92.13
N TYR A 306 3.05 32.18 -93.33
CA TYR A 306 3.04 30.79 -93.77
C TYR A 306 4.13 30.52 -94.82
N HIS A 307 5.34 30.27 -94.35
CA HIS A 307 6.55 30.17 -95.20
C HIS A 307 6.69 28.86 -95.97
N ASN A 308 6.18 27.75 -95.44
CA ASN A 308 6.40 26.41 -96.00
C ASN A 308 5.18 25.88 -96.80
N LEU A 309 4.57 26.75 -97.61
CA LEU A 309 3.44 26.40 -98.47
C LEU A 309 3.90 25.61 -99.70
N GLN A 310 3.32 24.43 -99.92
CA GLN A 310 3.53 23.65 -101.14
C GLN A 310 2.56 24.13 -102.23
N ILE A 311 3.09 24.60 -103.35
CA ILE A 311 2.32 25.09 -104.50
C ILE A 311 2.63 24.22 -105.71
N ILE A 312 1.60 23.70 -106.36
CA ILE A 312 1.70 22.83 -107.54
C ILE A 312 1.07 23.57 -108.71
N ILE A 313 1.85 23.78 -109.79
CA ILE A 313 1.32 24.38 -111.01
C ILE A 313 0.72 23.25 -111.85
N TYR A 314 -0.57 23.33 -112.14
CA TYR A 314 -1.28 22.35 -112.95
C TYR A 314 -2.32 23.01 -113.84
N ASP A 315 -2.50 22.46 -115.03
CA ASP A 315 -3.49 22.95 -115.98
C ASP A 315 -4.88 22.39 -115.64
N PHE A 316 -5.79 23.27 -115.22
CA PHE A 316 -7.17 22.94 -114.87
C PHE A 316 -8.01 22.47 -116.07
N ALA A 317 -7.56 22.70 -117.31
CA ALA A 317 -8.28 22.25 -118.51
C ALA A 317 -8.08 20.75 -118.81
N LYS A 318 -7.13 20.08 -118.14
CA LYS A 318 -6.85 18.66 -118.39
C LYS A 318 -8.01 17.77 -117.91
N PRO A 319 -8.52 16.86 -118.76
CA PRO A 319 -9.53 15.89 -118.34
C PRO A 319 -8.94 14.90 -117.33
N ARG A 320 -9.82 14.13 -116.67
CA ARG A 320 -9.40 13.06 -115.75
C ARG A 320 -8.46 12.08 -116.48
N LEU A 321 -7.30 11.81 -115.89
CA LEU A 321 -6.36 10.84 -116.43
C LEU A 321 -7.01 9.44 -116.48
N ASN A 322 -7.01 8.84 -117.67
CA ASN A 322 -7.38 7.44 -117.85
C ASN A 322 -6.11 6.59 -117.77
N ILE A 323 -5.99 5.76 -116.73
CA ILE A 323 -4.81 4.92 -116.50
C ILE A 323 -5.15 3.51 -116.99
N PRO A 324 -4.46 2.99 -118.02
CA PRO A 324 -4.64 1.62 -118.47
C PRO A 324 -4.35 0.59 -117.37
N ASP A 325 -5.11 -0.51 -117.34
CA ASP A 325 -5.00 -1.55 -116.32
C ASP A 325 -3.59 -2.17 -116.19
N HIS A 326 -2.84 -2.27 -117.29
CA HIS A 326 -1.49 -2.82 -117.30
C HIS A 326 -0.44 -1.91 -116.62
N LEU A 327 -0.77 -0.64 -116.34
CA LEU A 327 0.08 0.27 -115.57
C LEU A 327 -0.23 0.23 -114.07
N LEU A 328 -1.32 -0.43 -113.67
CA LEU A 328 -1.68 -0.61 -112.27
C LEU A 328 -0.90 -1.78 -111.65
N PRO A 329 -0.65 -1.76 -110.33
CA PRO A 329 -0.10 -2.91 -109.63
C PRO A 329 -1.01 -4.14 -109.73
N SER A 330 -0.48 -5.27 -110.19
CA SER A 330 -1.21 -6.55 -110.27
C SER A 330 -1.38 -7.18 -108.89
N THR A 331 -2.33 -6.66 -108.10
CA THR A 331 -2.57 -7.09 -106.72
C THR A 331 -4.06 -7.11 -106.39
N THR A 332 -4.46 -7.99 -105.47
CA THR A 332 -5.82 -8.05 -104.92
C THR A 332 -6.09 -6.95 -103.90
N HIS A 333 -5.05 -6.19 -103.52
CA HIS A 333 -5.14 -5.12 -102.52
C HIS A 333 -5.46 -3.77 -103.16
N PRO A 334 -6.26 -2.91 -102.50
CA PRO A 334 -6.64 -1.62 -103.05
C PRO A 334 -5.45 -0.66 -103.16
N THR A 335 -5.45 0.19 -104.18
CA THR A 335 -4.51 1.32 -104.29
C THR A 335 -5.10 2.57 -103.66
N VAL A 336 -4.26 3.54 -103.31
CA VAL A 336 -4.73 4.85 -102.82
C VAL A 336 -5.72 5.47 -103.81
N LEU A 337 -5.42 5.42 -105.12
CA LEU A 337 -6.31 5.95 -106.16
C LEU A 337 -7.69 5.28 -106.16
N SER A 338 -7.77 3.97 -105.89
CA SER A 338 -9.05 3.25 -105.84
C SER A 338 -9.91 3.62 -104.63
N VAL A 339 -9.29 4.09 -103.54
CA VAL A 339 -9.98 4.43 -102.29
C VAL A 339 -10.34 5.91 -102.21
N ILE A 340 -9.63 6.80 -102.92
CA ILE A 340 -9.92 8.23 -102.92
C ILE A 340 -10.94 8.61 -104.00
N GLN A 341 -11.74 9.62 -103.71
CA GLN A 341 -12.70 10.23 -104.61
C GLN A 341 -12.58 11.75 -104.52
N SER A 342 -12.76 12.45 -105.64
CA SER A 342 -12.82 13.91 -105.67
C SER A 342 -13.78 14.35 -106.76
N GLU A 343 -14.48 15.45 -106.53
CA GLU A 343 -15.35 16.09 -107.51
C GLU A 343 -14.53 16.78 -108.62
N ASN A 344 -13.30 17.21 -108.31
CA ASN A 344 -12.44 17.90 -109.27
C ASN A 344 -11.41 16.92 -109.87
N PRO A 345 -11.47 16.64 -111.19
CA PRO A 345 -10.49 15.81 -111.89
C PRO A 345 -9.03 16.25 -111.69
N THR A 346 -8.79 17.56 -111.58
CA THR A 346 -7.45 18.14 -111.38
C THR A 346 -6.80 17.62 -110.10
N VAL A 347 -7.59 17.49 -109.02
CA VAL A 347 -7.10 16.99 -107.73
C VAL A 347 -6.61 15.56 -107.88
N LEU A 348 -7.40 14.70 -108.52
CA LEU A 348 -7.01 13.30 -108.74
C LEU A 348 -5.80 13.19 -109.65
N ASN A 349 -5.74 13.98 -110.71
CA ASN A 349 -4.61 13.99 -111.63
C ASN A 349 -3.32 14.40 -110.90
N VAL A 350 -3.35 15.42 -110.05
CA VAL A 350 -2.20 15.83 -109.23
C VAL A 350 -1.80 14.73 -108.24
N LEU A 351 -2.77 14.04 -107.63
CA LEU A 351 -2.50 12.92 -106.71
C LEU A 351 -1.85 11.72 -107.42
N VAL A 352 -2.20 11.47 -108.68
CA VAL A 352 -1.55 10.48 -109.55
C VAL A 352 -0.13 10.96 -109.91
N ASP A 353 -0.01 12.14 -110.50
CA ASP A 353 1.28 12.63 -111.04
C ASP A 353 2.34 12.88 -109.94
N GLN A 354 1.94 13.49 -108.80
CA GLN A 354 2.85 13.85 -107.71
C GLN A 354 2.88 12.82 -106.58
N GLY A 355 1.75 12.19 -106.30
CA GLY A 355 1.63 11.21 -105.22
C GLY A 355 1.92 9.77 -105.66
N SER A 356 1.75 9.45 -106.94
CA SER A 356 1.65 8.08 -107.45
C SER A 356 0.58 7.27 -106.71
N ALA A 357 -0.60 7.88 -106.53
CA ALA A 357 -1.74 7.28 -105.84
C ALA A 357 -2.16 5.93 -106.46
N GLU A 358 -1.97 5.76 -107.76
CA GLU A 358 -2.24 4.55 -108.54
C GLU A 358 -1.23 3.42 -108.29
N ARG A 359 -0.01 3.76 -107.88
CA ARG A 359 1.08 2.79 -107.60
C ARG A 359 1.32 2.54 -106.12
N THR A 360 0.56 3.20 -105.25
CA THR A 360 0.66 3.04 -103.79
C THR A 360 -0.43 2.09 -103.32
N VAL A 361 -0.04 0.93 -102.79
CA VAL A 361 -0.96 -0.15 -102.37
C VAL A 361 -1.22 -0.08 -100.87
N LEU A 362 -2.45 -0.40 -100.47
CA LEU A 362 -2.92 -0.37 -99.09
C LEU A 362 -3.22 -1.79 -98.60
N VAL A 363 -2.71 -2.13 -97.42
CA VAL A 363 -2.83 -3.47 -96.80
C VAL A 363 -3.26 -3.32 -95.35
N ARG A 364 -3.99 -4.29 -94.81
CA ARG A 364 -4.46 -4.21 -93.42
C ARG A 364 -3.30 -4.42 -92.47
N ASP A 365 -2.73 -5.63 -92.51
CA ASP A 365 -1.76 -6.07 -91.52
C ASP A 365 -0.31 -5.89 -91.96
N TYR A 366 0.58 -5.81 -90.97
CA TYR A 366 2.01 -5.67 -91.17
C TYR A 366 2.62 -6.82 -91.99
N GLU A 367 2.28 -8.07 -91.67
CA GLU A 367 2.85 -9.24 -92.36
C GLU A 367 2.38 -9.35 -93.81
N VAL A 368 1.11 -9.01 -94.07
CA VAL A 368 0.57 -8.94 -95.44
C VAL A 368 1.30 -7.86 -96.24
N GLY A 369 1.53 -6.70 -95.63
CA GLY A 369 2.31 -5.62 -96.26
C GLY A 369 3.72 -6.01 -96.60
N ARG A 370 4.39 -6.74 -95.70
CA ARG A 370 5.73 -7.26 -95.92
C ARG A 370 5.76 -8.21 -97.12
N SER A 371 4.81 -9.14 -97.16
CA SER A 371 4.69 -10.12 -98.25
C SER A 371 4.44 -9.45 -99.60
N VAL A 372 3.53 -8.47 -99.63
CA VAL A 372 3.19 -7.70 -100.85
C VAL A 372 4.36 -6.82 -101.30
N ALA A 373 5.11 -6.22 -100.38
CA ALA A 373 6.21 -5.32 -100.71
C ALA A 373 7.49 -6.05 -101.15
N PHE A 374 7.73 -7.27 -100.65
CA PHE A 374 9.03 -7.93 -100.75
C PHE A 374 9.00 -9.30 -101.41
N ASP A 375 7.97 -10.11 -101.13
CA ASP A 375 7.92 -11.51 -101.57
C ASP A 375 7.22 -11.64 -102.93
N ASN A 376 6.07 -10.97 -103.07
CA ASN A 376 5.33 -10.89 -104.31
C ASN A 376 5.96 -9.78 -105.17
N ARG A 377 6.79 -10.15 -106.15
CA ARG A 377 7.42 -9.19 -107.09
C ARG A 377 6.37 -8.55 -108.03
N ILE A 378 5.52 -7.69 -107.48
CA ILE A 378 4.39 -7.04 -108.16
C ILE A 378 4.91 -5.95 -109.09
N GLN A 379 4.49 -5.99 -110.36
CA GLN A 379 4.83 -4.97 -111.35
C GLN A 379 4.18 -3.63 -111.00
N ASN A 380 4.82 -2.52 -111.38
CA ASN A 380 4.35 -1.15 -111.16
C ASN A 380 4.11 -0.73 -109.69
N LEU A 381 4.43 -1.56 -108.69
CA LEU A 381 4.34 -1.18 -107.27
C LEU A 381 5.39 -0.10 -106.94
N LYS A 382 4.97 0.99 -106.28
CA LYS A 382 5.89 2.02 -105.77
C LYS A 382 6.23 1.77 -104.31
N ASP A 383 5.20 1.87 -103.46
CA ASP A 383 5.27 1.75 -102.00
C ASP A 383 3.96 1.07 -101.48
N VAL A 384 4.02 0.44 -100.31
CA VAL A 384 2.90 -0.21 -99.61
C VAL A 384 2.69 0.46 -98.27
N TYR A 385 1.43 0.71 -97.88
CA TYR A 385 1.07 1.28 -96.58
C TYR A 385 0.10 0.38 -95.81
N THR A 386 0.41 0.12 -94.54
CA THR A 386 -0.51 -0.62 -93.66
C THR A 386 -1.64 0.30 -93.14
N SER A 387 -2.74 -0.27 -92.65
CA SER A 387 -3.81 0.51 -91.99
C SER A 387 -3.27 1.31 -90.79
N ASP A 388 -2.25 0.77 -90.13
CA ASP A 388 -1.53 1.41 -89.01
C ASP A 388 -0.45 2.43 -89.46
N GLY A 389 -0.33 2.71 -90.77
CA GLY A 389 0.53 3.74 -91.32
C GLY A 389 2.02 3.38 -91.47
N TYR A 390 2.38 2.09 -91.40
CA TYR A 390 3.74 1.67 -91.78
C TYR A 390 3.93 1.78 -93.28
N LYS A 391 5.09 2.27 -93.71
CA LYS A 391 5.46 2.37 -95.12
C LYS A 391 6.49 1.31 -95.47
N MET A 392 6.27 0.54 -96.53
CA MET A 392 7.16 -0.54 -96.99
C MET A 392 7.43 -0.39 -98.49
N PHE A 393 8.70 -0.45 -98.90
CA PHE A 393 9.05 -0.38 -100.32
C PHE A 393 10.42 -0.99 -100.61
N SER A 394 10.59 -1.44 -101.85
CA SER A 394 11.86 -1.97 -102.37
C SER A 394 12.51 -0.99 -103.33
N ARG A 395 13.83 -0.81 -103.24
CA ARG A 395 14.65 -0.08 -104.22
C ARG A 395 15.82 -0.97 -104.64
N GLY A 396 15.69 -1.58 -105.82
CA GLY A 396 16.64 -2.60 -106.27
C GLY A 396 16.67 -3.76 -105.27
N PRO A 397 17.84 -4.11 -104.70
CA PRO A 397 17.95 -5.19 -103.71
C PRO A 397 17.57 -4.76 -102.27
N VAL A 398 17.37 -3.46 -101.99
CA VAL A 398 17.16 -2.97 -100.62
C VAL A 398 15.69 -2.93 -100.27
N GLN A 399 15.34 -3.57 -99.15
CA GLN A 399 14.02 -3.55 -98.54
C GLN A 399 13.98 -2.52 -97.40
N THR A 400 13.04 -1.58 -97.44
CA THR A 400 12.93 -0.51 -96.43
C THR A 400 11.55 -0.52 -95.80
N ILE A 401 11.50 -0.48 -94.46
CA ILE A 401 10.28 -0.35 -93.67
C ILE A 401 10.43 0.89 -92.78
N LEU A 402 9.47 1.81 -92.84
CA LEU A 402 9.44 3.02 -92.03
C LEU A 402 8.20 3.01 -91.11
N PRO A 403 8.36 3.26 -89.79
CA PRO A 403 7.23 3.32 -88.86
C PRO A 403 6.38 4.59 -89.07
N PRO A 404 5.11 4.57 -88.65
CA PRO A 404 4.21 5.72 -88.77
C PRO A 404 4.74 6.92 -87.97
N HIS A 405 4.78 8.10 -88.59
CA HIS A 405 5.12 9.33 -87.88
C HIS A 405 3.91 9.81 -87.05
N ARG A 406 3.77 9.31 -85.82
CA ARG A 406 2.60 9.59 -84.95
C ARG A 406 2.52 11.01 -84.37
N LYS A 407 3.45 11.92 -84.69
CA LYS A 407 3.40 13.29 -84.16
C LYS A 407 2.28 14.10 -84.84
N GLY A 408 1.07 13.99 -84.29
CA GLY A 408 0.01 14.99 -84.38
C GLY A 408 -0.98 14.90 -85.55
N ASN A 409 -0.76 14.05 -86.56
CA ASN A 409 -1.48 14.16 -87.84
C ASN A 409 -2.44 13.00 -88.16
N ALA A 410 -2.81 12.16 -87.20
CA ALA A 410 -3.76 11.07 -87.44
C ALA A 410 -5.21 11.57 -87.43
N GLY A 411 -5.98 11.23 -88.48
CA GLY A 411 -7.43 11.44 -88.57
C GLY A 411 -7.85 12.72 -89.28
N ARG A 412 -7.01 13.32 -90.14
CA ARG A 412 -7.34 14.51 -90.95
C ARG A 412 -8.45 14.26 -91.99
N LEU A 413 -8.53 13.04 -92.52
CA LEU A 413 -9.51 12.55 -93.49
C LEU A 413 -10.60 11.67 -92.83
N CYS A 414 -10.51 11.41 -91.52
CA CYS A 414 -11.47 10.60 -90.81
C CYS A 414 -12.79 11.36 -90.62
N THR A 415 -13.90 10.82 -91.14
CA THR A 415 -15.26 11.34 -90.94
C THR A 415 -15.93 10.80 -89.68
N SER A 416 -15.58 9.59 -89.22
CA SER A 416 -16.04 8.95 -87.98
C SER A 416 -15.42 9.52 -86.69
N LEU A 417 -15.02 10.79 -86.69
CA LEU A 417 -14.74 11.49 -85.42
C LEU A 417 -15.95 11.43 -84.48
N GLY A 418 -17.16 11.36 -85.03
CA GLY A 418 -18.40 11.21 -84.27
C GLY A 418 -18.47 9.93 -83.42
N GLU A 419 -18.04 8.78 -83.95
CA GLU A 419 -18.05 7.51 -83.20
C GLU A 419 -17.05 7.58 -82.03
N LYS A 420 -15.83 8.07 -82.29
CA LYS A 420 -14.82 8.25 -81.25
C LYS A 420 -15.24 9.27 -80.18
N ILE A 421 -15.92 10.35 -80.59
CA ILE A 421 -16.52 11.30 -79.66
C ILE A 421 -17.59 10.59 -78.81
N ALA A 422 -18.47 9.80 -79.44
CA ALA A 422 -19.53 9.07 -78.73
C ALA A 422 -18.96 8.02 -77.75
N GLU A 423 -17.91 7.29 -78.12
CA GLU A 423 -17.18 6.38 -77.23
C GLU A 423 -16.62 7.13 -76.01
N MET A 424 -15.94 8.26 -76.24
CA MET A 424 -15.40 9.08 -75.16
C MET A 424 -16.50 9.71 -74.28
N GLU A 425 -17.62 10.11 -74.87
CA GLU A 425 -18.79 10.62 -74.14
C GLU A 425 -19.42 9.52 -73.27
N SER A 426 -19.51 8.29 -73.79
CA SER A 426 -19.95 7.12 -73.02
C SER A 426 -19.00 6.81 -71.87
N GLU A 427 -17.69 6.84 -72.09
CA GLU A 427 -16.70 6.66 -71.03
C GLU A 427 -16.80 7.75 -69.96
N ILE A 428 -17.03 9.01 -70.35
CA ILE A 428 -17.27 10.11 -69.40
C ILE A 428 -18.52 9.83 -68.57
N ALA A 429 -19.63 9.44 -69.20
CA ALA A 429 -20.88 9.15 -68.50
C ALA A 429 -20.70 8.00 -67.49
N ASP A 430 -19.94 6.96 -67.85
CA ASP A 430 -19.59 5.86 -66.98
C ASP A 430 -18.73 6.31 -65.79
N MET A 431 -17.72 7.15 -66.03
CA MET A 431 -16.90 7.72 -64.96
C MET A 431 -17.69 8.65 -64.04
N GLU A 432 -18.60 9.48 -64.58
CA GLU A 432 -19.47 10.37 -63.80
C GLU A 432 -20.45 9.56 -62.92
N ARG A 433 -20.95 8.42 -63.43
CA ARG A 433 -21.76 7.46 -62.67
C ARG A 433 -20.96 6.82 -61.54
N ILE A 434 -19.72 6.39 -61.79
CA ILE A 434 -18.81 5.84 -60.76
C ILE A 434 -18.54 6.90 -59.67
N ILE A 435 -18.23 8.13 -60.04
CA ILE A 435 -18.01 9.24 -59.08
C ILE A 435 -19.26 9.45 -58.22
N SER A 436 -20.43 9.48 -58.83
CA SER A 436 -21.71 9.68 -58.12
C SER A 436 -22.03 8.52 -57.17
N GLN A 437 -21.66 7.29 -57.53
CA GLN A 437 -21.77 6.13 -56.64
C GLN A 437 -20.79 6.22 -55.47
N ARG A 438 -19.50 6.45 -55.74
CA ARG A 438 -18.47 6.60 -54.70
C ARG A 438 -18.78 7.73 -53.72
N THR A 439 -19.28 8.86 -54.22
CA THR A 439 -19.69 10.00 -53.37
C THR A 439 -20.84 9.62 -52.43
N ARG A 440 -21.77 8.75 -52.86
CA ARG A 440 -22.84 8.21 -52.00
C ARG A 440 -22.30 7.20 -51.00
N ASP A 441 -21.39 6.33 -51.44
CA ASP A 441 -20.75 5.33 -50.58
C ASP A 441 -19.93 5.98 -49.45
N MET A 442 -19.34 7.15 -49.69
CA MET A 442 -18.60 7.93 -48.67
C MET A 442 -19.47 8.42 -47.49
N LYS A 443 -20.80 8.50 -47.64
CA LYS A 443 -21.68 8.91 -46.52
C LYS A 443 -21.59 7.93 -45.35
N LYS A 444 -21.65 6.62 -45.61
CA LYS A 444 -21.66 5.60 -44.53
C LYS A 444 -20.38 5.60 -43.69
N PRO A 445 -19.16 5.66 -44.27
CA PRO A 445 -17.92 5.81 -43.49
C PRO A 445 -17.85 7.14 -42.73
N ASN A 446 -18.36 8.24 -43.29
CA ASN A 446 -18.42 9.51 -42.59
C ASN A 446 -19.34 9.45 -41.37
N ASP A 447 -20.55 8.90 -41.50
CA ASP A 447 -21.48 8.74 -40.37
C ASP A 447 -20.87 7.86 -39.27
N LYS A 448 -20.19 6.77 -39.66
CA LYS A 448 -19.45 5.91 -38.71
C LYS A 448 -18.29 6.63 -38.03
N ARG A 449 -17.59 7.50 -38.76
CA ARG A 449 -16.50 8.32 -38.21
C ARG A 449 -17.04 9.28 -37.14
N GLU A 450 -18.16 9.94 -37.40
CA GLU A 450 -18.80 10.85 -36.45
C GLU A 450 -19.28 10.12 -35.18
N ASP A 451 -19.89 8.93 -35.34
CA ASP A 451 -20.29 8.08 -34.19
C ASP A 451 -19.09 7.66 -33.33
N ILE A 452 -17.99 7.21 -33.97
CA ILE A 452 -16.77 6.84 -33.25
C ILE A 452 -16.13 8.05 -32.57
N GLU A 453 -16.12 9.22 -33.21
CA GLU A 453 -15.61 10.45 -32.61
C GLU A 453 -16.39 10.85 -31.35
N LEU A 454 -17.72 10.71 -31.38
CA LEU A 454 -18.57 10.95 -30.22
C LEU A 454 -18.31 9.92 -29.11
N LYS A 455 -18.10 8.65 -29.45
CA LYS A 455 -17.71 7.60 -28.49
C LYS A 455 -16.35 7.88 -27.85
N ILE A 456 -15.34 8.27 -28.63
CA ILE A 456 -14.02 8.67 -28.12
C ILE A 456 -14.15 9.85 -27.16
N LYS A 457 -14.95 10.86 -27.50
CA LYS A 457 -15.19 12.03 -26.63
C LYS A 457 -15.83 11.62 -25.29
N ASN A 458 -16.79 10.72 -25.32
CA ASN A 458 -17.44 10.21 -24.11
C ASN A 458 -16.49 9.35 -23.26
N LEU A 459 -15.69 8.47 -23.88
CA LEU A 459 -14.68 7.69 -23.16
C LEU A 459 -13.62 8.59 -22.52
N LYS A 460 -13.13 9.61 -23.22
CA LYS A 460 -12.18 10.58 -22.68
C LYS A 460 -12.73 11.28 -21.42
N ARG A 461 -14.00 11.69 -21.44
CA ARG A 461 -14.66 12.29 -20.25
C ARG A 461 -14.68 11.32 -19.07
N LYS A 462 -15.09 10.07 -19.30
CA LYS A 462 -15.09 9.02 -18.25
C LYS A 462 -13.69 8.77 -17.70
N ARG A 463 -12.68 8.69 -18.57
CA ARG A 463 -11.28 8.48 -18.19
C ARG A 463 -10.77 9.59 -17.29
N VAL A 464 -11.04 10.85 -17.64
CA VAL A 464 -10.61 12.02 -16.85
C VAL A 464 -11.26 12.02 -15.46
N GLU A 465 -12.53 11.64 -15.36
CA GLU A 465 -13.19 11.54 -14.04
C GLU A 465 -12.58 10.44 -13.17
N GLU A 466 -12.32 9.26 -13.73
CA GLU A 466 -11.66 8.15 -13.02
C GLU A 466 -10.22 8.51 -12.62
N GLU A 467 -9.47 9.20 -13.48
CA GLU A 467 -8.12 9.69 -13.18
C GLU A 467 -8.14 10.71 -12.02
N ARG A 468 -9.15 11.57 -11.95
CA ARG A 468 -9.34 12.53 -10.84
C ARG A 468 -9.62 11.80 -9.52
N LEU A 469 -10.49 10.79 -9.54
CA LEU A 469 -10.80 9.98 -8.36
C LEU A 469 -9.57 9.21 -7.88
N LEU A 470 -8.79 8.62 -8.80
CA LEU A 470 -7.54 7.93 -8.49
C LEU A 470 -6.55 8.86 -7.79
N GLU A 471 -6.38 10.08 -8.30
CA GLU A 471 -5.44 11.04 -7.71
C GLU A 471 -5.90 11.49 -6.32
N SER A 472 -7.20 11.75 -6.13
CA SER A 472 -7.76 12.07 -4.82
C SER A 472 -7.52 10.96 -3.79
N LYS A 473 -7.61 9.68 -4.19
CA LYS A 473 -7.39 8.54 -3.29
C LYS A 473 -5.92 8.33 -2.94
N LYS A 474 -5.00 8.61 -3.88
CA LYS A 474 -3.55 8.58 -3.59
C LYS A 474 -3.17 9.61 -2.53
N VAL A 475 -3.71 10.82 -2.62
CA VAL A 475 -3.48 11.88 -1.60
C VAL A 475 -3.97 11.40 -0.23
N GLN A 476 -5.16 10.79 -0.14
CA GLN A 476 -5.68 10.23 1.11
C GLN A 476 -4.75 9.16 1.70
N LEU A 477 -4.19 8.28 0.86
CA LEU A 477 -3.28 7.23 1.30
C LEU A 477 -1.94 7.80 1.82
N ASP A 478 -1.41 8.84 1.18
CA ASP A 478 -0.18 9.50 1.63
C ASP A 478 -0.37 10.25 2.96
N ASP A 479 -1.55 10.82 3.22
CA ASP A 479 -1.86 11.46 4.50
C ASP A 479 -1.92 10.43 5.64
N ILE A 480 -2.54 9.26 5.43
CA ILE A 480 -2.56 8.15 6.41
C ILE A 480 -1.15 7.62 6.68
N ARG A 481 -0.29 7.56 5.65
CA ARG A 481 1.10 7.13 5.84
C ARG A 481 1.87 8.08 6.75
N LYS A 482 1.69 9.41 6.59
CA LYS A 482 2.35 10.39 7.45
C LYS A 482 1.89 10.27 8.90
N THR A 483 0.59 10.17 9.15
CA THR A 483 0.06 10.02 10.51
C THR A 483 0.54 8.73 11.18
N SER A 484 0.61 7.62 10.45
CA SER A 484 1.14 6.35 10.98
C SER A 484 2.64 6.41 11.31
N ALA A 485 3.43 7.18 10.57
CA ALA A 485 4.86 7.34 10.82
C ALA A 485 5.14 8.19 12.08
N ASP A 486 4.29 9.17 12.36
CA ASP A 486 4.42 10.03 13.54
C ASP A 486 4.11 9.28 14.84
N ILE A 487 3.13 8.36 14.84
CA ILE A 487 2.78 7.51 15.99
C ILE A 487 3.96 6.60 16.40
N ASN A 488 4.66 6.03 15.41
CA ASN A 488 5.74 5.07 15.67
C ASN A 488 7.03 5.70 16.26
N ARG A 489 7.24 7.01 16.16
CA ARG A 489 8.49 7.67 16.61
C ARG A 489 8.53 8.01 18.09
N VAL A 490 7.40 8.02 18.80
CA VAL A 490 7.31 8.56 20.17
C VAL A 490 7.58 7.51 21.28
N THR A 491 7.57 6.21 20.99
CA THR A 491 7.21 5.21 22.04
C THR A 491 8.17 4.07 22.34
N SER A 492 9.42 4.05 21.85
CA SER A 492 10.35 2.91 22.08
C SER A 492 11.22 2.93 23.37
N SER A 493 10.96 3.79 24.37
CA SER A 493 11.93 4.03 25.48
C SER A 493 11.56 3.63 26.93
N ASP A 494 10.34 3.20 27.30
CA ASP A 494 9.92 3.31 28.72
C ASP A 494 9.82 2.04 29.60
N THR A 495 9.91 0.79 29.10
CA THR A 495 9.60 -0.40 29.95
C THR A 495 10.79 -1.15 30.56
N SER A 496 12.03 -0.76 30.26
CA SER A 496 13.20 -1.54 30.68
C SER A 496 13.55 -1.42 32.17
N GLU A 497 13.11 -0.36 32.85
CA GLU A 497 13.46 -0.09 34.26
C GLU A 497 12.60 -0.89 35.25
N LEU A 498 11.32 -1.09 34.93
CA LEU A 498 10.35 -1.76 35.82
C LEU A 498 10.62 -3.26 35.98
N GLU A 499 11.17 -3.91 34.95
CA GLU A 499 11.50 -5.34 34.98
C GLU A 499 12.70 -5.64 35.90
N ALA A 500 13.67 -4.72 35.96
CA ALA A 500 14.83 -4.85 36.83
C ALA A 500 14.45 -4.71 38.32
N GLU A 501 13.53 -3.81 38.66
CA GLU A 501 13.03 -3.63 40.03
C GLU A 501 12.31 -4.89 40.53
N MET A 502 11.52 -5.55 39.67
CA MET A 502 10.77 -6.76 40.04
C MET A 502 11.69 -7.93 40.42
N MET A 503 12.75 -8.18 39.65
CA MET A 503 13.69 -9.28 39.95
C MET A 503 14.40 -9.11 41.30
N GLN A 504 14.74 -7.88 41.68
CA GLN A 504 15.40 -7.60 42.96
C GLN A 504 14.49 -7.92 44.15
N VAL A 505 13.21 -7.58 44.06
CA VAL A 505 12.24 -7.81 45.14
C VAL A 505 11.95 -9.30 45.34
N GLU A 506 11.95 -10.10 44.27
CA GLU A 506 11.74 -11.55 44.36
C GLU A 506 12.87 -12.27 45.11
N VAL A 507 14.14 -11.87 44.88
CA VAL A 507 15.31 -12.43 45.60
C VAL A 507 15.23 -12.14 47.10
N ASP A 508 14.77 -10.95 47.50
CA ASP A 508 14.67 -10.57 48.91
C ASP A 508 13.58 -11.34 49.67
N ILE A 509 12.51 -11.77 48.96
CA ILE A 509 11.43 -12.59 49.54
C ILE A 509 11.97 -13.95 49.98
N GLU A 510 12.70 -14.65 49.11
CA GLU A 510 13.23 -15.99 49.40
C GLU A 510 14.11 -16.02 50.67
N GLN A 511 14.95 -14.99 50.85
CA GLN A 511 15.81 -14.88 52.04
C GLN A 511 15.01 -14.69 53.33
N LYS A 512 13.90 -13.94 53.27
CA LYS A 512 13.05 -13.67 54.44
C LYS A 512 12.20 -14.89 54.82
N GLU A 513 11.75 -15.69 53.87
CA GLU A 513 11.00 -16.93 54.14
C GLU A 513 11.84 -17.92 54.95
N LEU A 514 13.12 -18.07 54.60
CA LEU A 514 14.05 -18.94 55.32
C LEU A 514 14.23 -18.53 56.80
N LEU A 515 14.25 -17.22 57.08
CA LEU A 515 14.37 -16.69 58.43
C LEU A 515 13.11 -16.98 59.27
N VAL A 516 11.92 -16.85 58.69
CA VAL A 516 10.64 -17.14 59.39
C VAL A 516 10.49 -18.62 59.71
N GLN A 517 10.94 -19.51 58.82
CA GLN A 517 10.94 -20.95 59.12
C GLN A 517 11.83 -21.29 60.32
N LYS A 518 13.00 -20.64 60.43
CA LYS A 518 13.93 -20.83 61.55
C LYS A 518 13.36 -20.35 62.89
N THR A 519 12.60 -19.25 62.90
CA THR A 519 11.95 -18.77 64.13
C THR A 519 10.81 -19.69 64.57
N ASN A 520 10.05 -20.24 63.62
CA ASN A 520 8.98 -21.20 63.92
C ASN A 520 9.51 -22.47 64.64
N LEU A 521 10.64 -23.02 64.17
CA LEU A 521 11.31 -24.15 64.83
C LEU A 521 11.74 -23.85 66.29
N ARG A 522 12.13 -22.60 66.59
CA ARG A 522 12.47 -22.19 67.96
C ARG A 522 11.24 -22.10 68.84
N LEU A 523 10.12 -21.59 68.29
CA LEU A 523 8.85 -21.50 69.00
C LEU A 523 8.34 -22.88 69.43
N THR A 524 8.43 -23.89 68.56
CA THR A 524 8.02 -25.26 68.89
C THR A 524 8.82 -25.83 70.07
N LYS A 525 10.12 -25.54 70.16
CA LYS A 525 10.97 -25.98 71.27
C LYS A 525 10.63 -25.28 72.58
N ALA A 526 10.36 -23.98 72.54
CA ALA A 526 9.96 -23.21 73.72
C ALA A 526 8.62 -23.68 74.30
N LEU A 527 7.66 -24.06 73.43
CA LEU A 527 6.40 -24.67 73.84
C LEU A 527 6.59 -25.98 74.60
N GLN A 528 7.57 -26.80 74.20
CA GLN A 528 7.87 -28.05 74.87
C GLN A 528 8.48 -27.82 76.26
N ASP A 529 9.43 -26.87 76.36
CA ASP A 529 10.08 -26.48 77.61
C ASP A 529 9.10 -25.91 78.66
N GLU A 530 8.10 -25.12 78.23
CA GLU A 530 7.02 -24.64 79.12
C GLU A 530 6.22 -25.81 79.73
N ASN A 531 5.90 -26.82 78.93
CA ASN A 531 5.11 -27.96 79.36
C ASN A 531 5.88 -28.84 80.37
N ASP A 532 7.17 -29.05 80.14
CA ASP A 532 8.03 -29.85 81.02
C ASP A 532 8.17 -29.20 82.41
N ARG A 533 8.37 -27.87 82.48
CA ARG A 533 8.45 -27.15 83.76
C ARG A 533 7.15 -27.19 84.57
N ARG A 534 6.00 -27.14 83.90
CA ARG A 534 4.69 -27.29 84.56
C ARG A 534 4.49 -28.68 85.15
N ALA A 535 5.02 -29.72 84.50
CA ALA A 535 4.95 -31.07 85.03
C ALA A 535 5.76 -31.20 86.33
N CYS A 536 6.98 -30.66 86.38
CA CYS A 536 7.82 -30.66 87.58
C CYS A 536 7.18 -29.95 88.79
N TYR A 537 6.53 -28.80 88.57
CA TYR A 537 5.83 -28.09 89.65
C TYR A 537 4.68 -28.92 90.24
N LYS A 538 3.97 -29.67 89.40
CA LYS A 538 2.87 -30.52 89.84
C LYS A 538 3.38 -31.67 90.72
N GLU A 539 4.51 -32.29 90.37
CA GLU A 539 5.14 -33.34 91.19
C GLU A 539 5.60 -32.80 92.55
N PHE A 540 6.20 -31.61 92.58
CA PHE A 540 6.66 -30.98 93.83
C PHE A 540 5.53 -30.75 94.84
N ILE A 541 4.37 -30.29 94.38
CA ILE A 541 3.18 -30.07 95.23
C ILE A 541 2.67 -31.38 95.83
N VAL A 542 2.58 -32.44 95.02
CA VAL A 542 2.08 -33.75 95.46
C VAL A 542 2.95 -34.31 96.58
N PHE A 543 4.28 -34.29 96.40
CA PHE A 543 5.22 -34.79 97.38
C PHE A 543 5.12 -34.08 98.75
N HIS A 544 4.96 -32.75 98.75
CA HIS A 544 4.88 -31.98 100.00
C HIS A 544 3.55 -32.16 100.73
N ILE A 545 2.43 -32.32 100.00
CA ILE A 545 1.13 -32.61 100.61
C ILE A 545 1.14 -33.99 101.28
N GLU A 546 1.69 -35.01 100.62
CA GLU A 546 1.82 -36.36 101.20
C GLU A 546 2.71 -36.38 102.45
N THR A 547 3.79 -35.61 102.43
CA THR A 547 4.72 -35.52 103.58
C THR A 547 4.09 -34.82 104.79
N LEU A 548 3.27 -33.79 104.57
CA LEU A 548 2.53 -33.10 105.63
C LEU A 548 1.44 -34.01 106.24
N ALA A 549 0.76 -34.82 105.42
CA ALA A 549 -0.25 -35.76 105.89
C ALA A 549 0.34 -36.84 106.82
N CYS A 550 1.54 -37.34 106.54
CA CYS A 550 2.17 -38.38 107.37
C CYS A 550 2.62 -37.88 108.75
N LYS A 551 2.92 -36.59 108.92
CA LYS A 551 3.40 -36.03 110.20
C LYS A 551 2.30 -35.64 111.18
N PHE A 552 1.06 -35.47 110.72
CA PHE A 552 -0.09 -35.20 111.61
C PHE A 552 -0.80 -36.47 112.09
N ALA A 553 -0.45 -37.63 111.52
CA ALA A 553 -1.03 -38.93 111.89
C ALA A 553 -0.30 -39.65 113.06
N TYR A 554 0.84 -39.13 113.50
CA TYR A 554 1.59 -39.55 114.69
C TYR A 554 1.61 -38.41 115.70
#